data_AF-A0A5M3X513-F1
#
_entry.id   AF-A0A5M3X513-F1
#
_cell.length_a   1.000
_cell.length_b   1.000
_cell.length_c   1.000
_cell.angle_alpha   90.00
_cell.angle_beta   90.00
_cell.angle_gamma   90.00
#
_symmetry.space_group_name_H-M   'P 1'
#
loop_
_entity.id
_entity.type
_entity.pdbx_description
1 polymer ?
#
loop_
_entity_poly.entity_id
_entity_poly.type
_entity_poly.pdbx_seq_one_letter_code
_entity_poly.pdbx_strand_id
1 'polypeptide(L)'
;MTARILRIELRRSVALWTALLIAPLLVVAGFIGFAVLPPLFRDREQGDPGVILLFPYLRGPRDGEYAVRMLSAQANLTQALWLAAVAATGLALFAAARRGTRVAALLPALIGAAVAVPAAPARFAAAWVEDDRATEVVCTRDEPAVCVSRVESHLLARLRGPARQALSTLAAKLPPGAARAEVRVVSAGIPQAPQPADTIQLFVSHFDDLTEETADNLLGRMLAGAGVRPCVNQLGFDPTRFIEGPPPEPNHRYLAARQAAYGWLVGGRPPQTLDDGDPAAAFTGEALAALYALPADEQRARVAALRAAELTCARGDRLDLLTGGTR
;
A
#
# COMPACT_ATOMS: atom_id res chain seq x y z
N MET A 1 -41.44 48.45 -41.14
CA MET A 1 -40.20 47.89 -40.57
C MET A 1 -40.23 46.38 -40.76
N THR A 2 -39.20 45.86 -41.41
CA THR A 2 -39.25 44.71 -42.30
C THR A 2 -38.87 43.40 -41.60
N ALA A 3 -39.54 42.30 -41.96
CA ALA A 3 -39.30 40.93 -41.50
C ALA A 3 -37.84 40.45 -41.60
N ARG A 4 -36.99 41.18 -42.35
CA ARG A 4 -35.53 40.98 -42.38
C ARG A 4 -34.84 41.31 -41.05
N ILE A 5 -35.28 42.36 -40.34
CA ILE A 5 -34.68 42.76 -39.05
C ILE A 5 -35.00 41.69 -37.99
N LEU A 6 -36.24 41.21 -37.96
CA LEU A 6 -36.66 40.15 -37.04
C LEU A 6 -35.91 38.82 -37.26
N ARG A 7 -35.63 38.46 -38.54
CA ARG A 7 -34.83 37.26 -38.87
C ARG A 7 -33.36 37.35 -38.44
N ILE A 8 -32.78 38.54 -38.45
CA ILE A 8 -31.37 38.76 -38.07
C ILE A 8 -31.21 38.67 -36.54
N GLU A 9 -32.14 39.27 -35.78
CA GLU A 9 -32.21 39.14 -34.32
C GLU A 9 -32.48 37.70 -33.87
N LEU A 10 -33.45 37.00 -34.48
CA LEU A 10 -33.70 35.59 -34.16
C LEU A 10 -32.50 34.68 -34.43
N ARG A 11 -31.78 34.90 -35.54
CA ARG A 11 -30.56 34.12 -35.85
C ARG A 11 -29.42 34.41 -34.88
N ARG A 12 -29.28 35.64 -34.40
CA ARG A 12 -28.27 36.00 -33.38
C ARG A 12 -28.59 35.35 -32.04
N SER A 13 -29.85 35.40 -31.61
CA SER A 13 -30.30 34.78 -30.36
C SER A 13 -30.13 33.27 -30.40
N VAL A 14 -30.58 32.59 -31.45
CA VAL A 14 -30.44 31.12 -31.57
C VAL A 14 -28.96 30.69 -31.63
N ALA A 15 -28.09 31.46 -32.31
CA ALA A 15 -26.65 31.19 -32.35
C ALA A 15 -25.95 31.38 -30.99
N LEU A 16 -26.40 32.35 -30.19
CA LEU A 16 -25.90 32.55 -28.82
C LEU A 16 -26.32 31.40 -27.91
N TRP A 17 -27.57 30.95 -27.99
CA TRP A 17 -28.08 29.83 -27.19
C TRP A 17 -27.42 28.49 -27.56
N THR A 18 -27.18 28.24 -28.85
CA THR A 18 -26.43 27.03 -29.27
C THR A 18 -24.97 27.09 -28.85
N ALA A 19 -24.30 28.25 -28.95
CA ALA A 19 -22.93 28.40 -28.46
C ALA A 19 -22.81 28.25 -26.93
N LEU A 20 -23.80 28.72 -26.16
CA LEU A 20 -23.83 28.59 -24.70
C LEU A 20 -24.06 27.15 -24.21
N LEU A 21 -24.74 26.30 -24.99
CA LEU A 21 -25.02 24.91 -24.60
C LEU A 21 -23.97 23.91 -25.13
N ILE A 22 -23.36 24.18 -26.30
CA ILE A 22 -22.37 23.28 -26.90
C ILE A 22 -21.06 23.29 -26.10
N ALA A 23 -20.63 24.44 -25.60
CA ALA A 23 -19.41 24.55 -24.80
C ALA A 23 -19.43 23.67 -23.52
N PRO A 24 -20.45 23.75 -22.63
CA PRO A 24 -20.51 22.89 -21.45
C PRO A 24 -20.72 21.42 -21.82
N LEU A 25 -21.48 21.09 -22.87
CA LEU A 25 -21.63 19.70 -23.34
C LEU A 25 -20.32 19.10 -23.84
N LEU A 26 -19.48 19.88 -24.54
CA LEU A 26 -18.15 19.42 -24.97
C LEU A 26 -17.18 19.24 -23.80
N VAL A 27 -17.27 20.11 -22.78
CA VAL A 27 -16.48 19.93 -21.54
C VAL A 27 -16.90 18.65 -20.82
N VAL A 28 -18.20 18.41 -20.68
CA VAL A 28 -18.73 17.19 -20.03
C VAL A 28 -18.38 15.95 -20.85
N ALA A 29 -18.58 15.96 -22.17
CA ALA A 29 -18.24 14.84 -23.04
C ALA A 29 -16.72 14.58 -23.05
N GLY A 30 -15.90 15.63 -23.04
CA GLY A 30 -14.45 15.52 -22.88
C GLY A 30 -14.09 14.86 -21.56
N PHE A 31 -14.64 15.34 -20.45
CA PHE A 31 -14.41 14.78 -19.12
C PHE A 31 -14.83 13.31 -19.02
N ILE A 32 -15.98 12.95 -19.58
CA ILE A 32 -16.45 11.55 -19.68
C ILE A 32 -15.48 10.71 -20.52
N GLY A 33 -15.03 11.23 -21.66
CA GLY A 33 -13.99 10.58 -22.47
C GLY A 33 -12.72 10.34 -21.66
N PHE A 34 -12.22 11.35 -20.94
CA PHE A 34 -11.06 11.24 -20.06
C PHE A 34 -11.24 10.24 -18.91
N ALA A 35 -12.47 10.08 -18.38
CA ALA A 35 -12.76 9.12 -17.32
C ALA A 35 -12.94 7.68 -17.84
N VAL A 36 -13.44 7.51 -19.07
CA VAL A 36 -13.82 6.20 -19.64
C VAL A 36 -12.73 5.60 -20.54
N LEU A 37 -11.87 6.41 -21.16
CA LEU A 37 -10.76 5.90 -21.99
C LEU A 37 -9.73 5.07 -21.20
N PRO A 38 -9.23 5.49 -20.03
CA PRO A 38 -8.15 4.76 -19.33
C PRO A 38 -8.47 3.28 -19.03
N PRO A 39 -9.71 2.92 -18.62
CA PRO A 39 -10.12 1.51 -18.52
C PRO A 39 -9.95 0.68 -19.81
N LEU A 40 -10.09 1.29 -20.99
CA LEU A 40 -10.06 0.60 -22.30
C LEU A 40 -8.64 0.27 -22.77
N PHE A 41 -7.62 1.01 -22.31
CA PHE A 41 -6.21 0.74 -22.61
C PHE A 41 -5.54 -0.18 -21.59
N ARG A 42 -6.32 -0.84 -20.74
CA ARG A 42 -5.79 -1.80 -19.77
C ARG A 42 -5.38 -3.07 -20.47
N ASP A 43 -4.09 -3.25 -20.64
CA ASP A 43 -3.52 -4.55 -20.96
C ASP A 43 -3.23 -5.30 -19.65
N ARG A 44 -4.02 -6.36 -19.39
CA ARG A 44 -4.03 -7.05 -18.09
C ARG A 44 -2.71 -7.73 -17.77
N GLU A 45 -1.97 -8.17 -18.78
CA GLU A 45 -0.73 -8.94 -18.59
C GLU A 45 0.53 -8.06 -18.57
N GLN A 46 0.49 -6.86 -19.14
CA GLN A 46 1.67 -6.02 -19.36
C GLN A 46 1.75 -4.79 -18.43
N GLY A 47 0.68 -4.51 -17.69
CA GLY A 47 0.55 -3.36 -16.80
C GLY A 47 0.16 -2.07 -17.53
N ASP A 48 -0.29 -1.06 -16.78
CA ASP A 48 -0.73 0.20 -17.38
C ASP A 48 0.45 0.93 -18.06
N PRO A 49 0.26 1.49 -19.27
CA PRO A 49 1.30 2.26 -19.94
C PRO A 49 1.51 3.59 -19.23
N GLY A 50 2.75 4.09 -19.15
CA GLY A 50 3.04 5.32 -18.38
C GLY A 50 2.41 6.60 -18.95
N VAL A 51 1.96 6.59 -20.21
CA VAL A 51 1.18 7.68 -20.81
C VAL A 51 -0.15 7.95 -20.07
N ILE A 52 -0.62 7.01 -19.26
CA ILE A 52 -1.80 7.21 -18.40
C ILE A 52 -1.61 8.37 -17.40
N LEU A 53 -0.37 8.74 -17.07
CA LEU A 53 -0.02 9.87 -16.19
C LEU A 53 -0.33 11.24 -16.82
N LEU A 54 -0.52 11.28 -18.15
CA LEU A 54 -0.91 12.51 -18.86
C LEU A 54 -2.39 12.86 -18.64
N PHE A 55 -3.18 11.91 -18.14
CA PHE A 55 -4.56 12.14 -17.77
C PHE A 55 -4.57 12.82 -16.39
N PRO A 56 -5.55 13.72 -16.12
CA PRO A 56 -5.74 14.31 -14.79
C PRO A 56 -6.34 13.28 -13.81
N TYR A 57 -5.78 12.09 -13.80
CA TYR A 57 -6.19 10.94 -13.03
C TYR A 57 -4.93 10.27 -12.49
N LEU A 58 -4.56 10.65 -11.27
CA LEU A 58 -3.53 9.97 -10.49
C LEU A 58 -4.23 8.96 -9.60
N ARG A 59 -4.31 7.72 -10.09
CA ARG A 59 -4.36 6.59 -9.17
C ARG A 59 -2.94 6.46 -8.63
N GLY A 60 -2.75 6.24 -7.34
CA GLY A 60 -1.42 5.90 -6.87
C GLY A 60 -1.13 4.40 -7.03
N PRO A 61 -0.03 3.93 -6.43
CA PRO A 61 0.43 2.56 -6.57
C PRO A 61 -0.66 1.54 -6.21
N ARG A 62 -0.92 0.55 -7.08
CA ARG A 62 -1.96 -0.46 -6.84
C ARG A 62 -1.63 -1.40 -5.68
N ASP A 63 -0.38 -1.43 -5.25
CA ASP A 63 0.12 -2.17 -4.08
C ASP A 63 -0.18 -1.45 -2.74
N GLY A 64 -0.82 -0.28 -2.76
CA GLY A 64 -1.19 0.44 -1.53
C GLY A 64 -0.10 1.37 -0.99
N GLU A 65 1.00 1.55 -1.72
CA GLU A 65 2.23 2.14 -1.19
C GLU A 65 2.33 3.68 -1.32
N TYR A 66 1.20 4.39 -1.31
CA TYR A 66 1.16 5.85 -1.51
C TYR A 66 1.96 6.65 -0.49
N ALA A 67 2.11 6.13 0.74
CA ALA A 67 2.74 6.82 1.86
C ALA A 67 4.28 6.78 1.81
N VAL A 68 4.86 5.79 1.12
CA VAL A 68 6.32 5.55 1.06
C VAL A 68 6.89 5.69 -0.35
N ARG A 69 6.03 6.00 -1.33
CA ARG A 69 6.44 6.24 -2.71
C ARG A 69 6.04 7.62 -3.16
N MET A 70 6.88 8.18 -4.01
CA MET A 70 6.62 9.44 -4.71
C MET A 70 6.67 9.23 -6.21
N LEU A 71 6.11 10.20 -6.95
CA LEU A 71 6.21 10.22 -8.39
C LEU A 71 7.65 10.59 -8.79
N SER A 72 8.23 9.86 -9.74
CA SER A 72 9.58 10.10 -10.22
C SER A 72 9.72 11.49 -10.83
N ALA A 73 10.94 12.05 -10.81
CA ALA A 73 11.20 13.35 -11.41
C ALA A 73 10.81 13.39 -12.90
N GLN A 74 11.07 12.30 -13.63
CA GLN A 74 10.67 12.16 -15.03
C GLN A 74 9.15 12.22 -15.20
N ALA A 75 8.40 11.50 -14.39
CA ALA A 75 6.94 11.49 -14.46
C ALA A 75 6.34 12.85 -14.07
N ASN A 76 6.85 13.49 -13.00
CA ASN A 76 6.46 14.84 -12.60
C ASN A 76 6.71 15.88 -13.70
N LEU A 77 7.90 15.87 -14.30
CA LEU A 77 8.25 16.80 -15.38
C LEU A 77 7.37 16.58 -16.61
N THR A 78 7.16 15.32 -16.99
CA THR A 78 6.31 14.96 -18.12
C THR A 78 4.87 15.46 -17.92
N GLN A 79 4.30 15.23 -16.72
CA GLN A 79 2.97 15.68 -16.38
C GLN A 79 2.88 17.22 -16.33
N ALA A 80 3.86 17.89 -15.74
CA ALA A 80 3.91 19.35 -15.68
C ALA A 80 3.99 19.98 -17.08
N LEU A 81 4.85 19.46 -17.95
CA LEU A 81 4.98 19.92 -19.34
C LEU A 81 3.68 19.75 -20.13
N TRP A 82 3.05 18.59 -19.99
CA TRP A 82 1.78 18.31 -20.65
C TRP A 82 0.66 19.23 -20.16
N LEU A 83 0.49 19.38 -18.85
CA LEU A 83 -0.55 20.24 -18.28
C LEU A 83 -0.32 21.72 -18.63
N ALA A 84 0.94 22.18 -18.67
CA ALA A 84 1.28 23.52 -19.13
C ALA A 84 0.91 23.73 -20.61
N ALA A 85 1.16 22.74 -21.47
CA ALA A 85 0.79 22.79 -22.89
C ALA A 85 -0.74 22.82 -23.09
N VAL A 86 -1.48 22.04 -22.32
CA VAL A 86 -2.96 22.06 -22.32
C VAL A 86 -3.49 23.42 -21.84
N ALA A 87 -2.92 23.97 -20.77
CA ALA A 87 -3.31 25.29 -20.26
C ALA A 87 -3.02 26.41 -21.29
N ALA A 88 -1.84 26.40 -21.90
CA ALA A 88 -1.48 27.36 -22.96
C ALA A 88 -2.42 27.27 -24.17
N THR A 89 -2.82 26.06 -24.55
CA THR A 89 -3.82 25.82 -25.60
C THR A 89 -5.18 26.42 -25.23
N GLY A 90 -5.64 26.21 -23.99
CA GLY A 90 -6.88 26.79 -23.48
C GLY A 90 -6.87 28.33 -23.53
N LEU A 91 -5.77 28.95 -23.09
CA LEU A 91 -5.59 30.41 -23.13
C LEU A 91 -5.54 30.94 -24.57
N ALA A 92 -4.83 30.26 -25.47
CA ALA A 92 -4.75 30.64 -26.87
C ALA A 92 -6.12 30.52 -27.58
N LEU A 93 -6.88 29.46 -27.29
CA LEU A 93 -8.24 29.28 -27.80
C LEU A 93 -9.19 30.37 -27.28
N PHE A 94 -9.05 30.75 -26.01
CA PHE A 94 -9.82 31.84 -25.41
C PHE A 94 -9.51 33.20 -26.06
N ALA A 95 -8.24 33.49 -26.32
CA ALA A 95 -7.82 34.75 -26.96
C ALA A 95 -8.12 34.80 -28.48
N ALA A 96 -8.32 33.65 -29.14
CA ALA A 96 -8.46 33.56 -30.59
C ALA A 96 -9.84 34.03 -31.10
N ALA A 97 -9.87 35.26 -31.65
CA ALA A 97 -11.07 35.84 -32.25
C ALA A 97 -11.44 35.26 -33.63
N ARG A 98 -10.47 34.79 -34.42
CA ARG A 98 -10.69 34.31 -35.81
C ARG A 98 -10.66 32.78 -35.88
N ARG A 99 -11.42 32.19 -36.82
CA ARG A 99 -11.44 30.73 -37.03
C ARG A 99 -10.06 30.16 -37.37
N GLY A 100 -9.27 30.87 -38.20
CA GLY A 100 -7.92 30.44 -38.56
C GLY A 100 -6.94 30.43 -37.37
N THR A 101 -7.02 31.43 -36.48
CA THR A 101 -6.18 31.51 -35.28
C THR A 101 -6.54 30.45 -34.24
N ARG A 102 -7.77 29.92 -34.27
CA ARG A 102 -8.18 28.82 -33.38
C ARG A 102 -7.53 27.48 -33.72
N VAL A 103 -7.20 27.23 -34.99
CA VAL A 103 -6.47 26.00 -35.37
C VAL A 103 -5.03 26.10 -34.89
N ALA A 104 -4.38 27.25 -35.10
CA ALA A 104 -3.03 27.50 -34.61
C ALA A 104 -2.95 27.46 -33.06
N ALA A 105 -4.04 27.78 -32.37
CA ALA A 105 -4.10 27.69 -30.91
C ALA A 105 -3.95 26.25 -30.35
N LEU A 106 -4.07 25.21 -31.19
CA LEU A 106 -3.82 23.81 -30.80
C LEU A 106 -2.34 23.42 -30.83
N LEU A 107 -1.47 24.26 -31.41
CA LEU A 107 -0.04 23.97 -31.52
C LEU A 107 0.62 23.67 -30.16
N PRO A 108 0.34 24.38 -29.05
CA PRO A 108 0.98 24.08 -27.77
C PRO A 108 0.68 22.64 -27.30
N ALA A 109 -0.57 22.18 -27.38
CA ALA A 109 -0.94 20.81 -27.01
C ALA A 109 -0.28 19.77 -27.93
N LEU A 110 -0.20 20.03 -29.25
CA LEU A 110 0.47 19.10 -30.17
C LEU A 110 1.97 18.97 -29.87
N ILE A 111 2.64 20.09 -29.61
CA ILE A 111 4.05 20.11 -29.21
C ILE A 111 4.22 19.41 -27.85
N GLY A 112 3.34 19.72 -26.89
CA GLY A 112 3.31 19.10 -25.58
C GLY A 112 3.18 17.58 -25.67
N ALA A 113 2.26 17.07 -26.50
CA ALA A 113 2.09 15.64 -26.73
C ALA A 113 3.33 15.01 -27.37
N ALA A 114 3.90 15.65 -28.40
CA ALA A 114 5.09 15.16 -29.10
C ALA A 114 6.32 15.04 -28.19
N VAL A 115 6.39 15.83 -27.11
CA VAL A 115 7.45 15.76 -26.09
C VAL A 115 7.07 14.82 -24.95
N ALA A 116 5.86 14.95 -24.39
CA ALA A 116 5.46 14.26 -23.17
C ALA A 116 5.23 12.76 -23.38
N VAL A 117 4.69 12.34 -24.53
CA VAL A 117 4.45 10.92 -24.81
C VAL A 117 5.75 10.11 -24.85
N PRO A 118 6.80 10.49 -25.60
CA PRO A 118 8.06 9.75 -25.59
C PRO A 118 8.86 9.93 -24.30
N ALA A 119 8.67 11.04 -23.57
CA ALA A 119 9.32 11.28 -22.28
C ALA A 119 8.62 10.54 -21.11
N ALA A 120 7.39 10.06 -21.31
CA ALA A 120 6.66 9.32 -20.28
C ALA A 120 7.40 8.02 -19.92
N PRO A 121 7.31 7.57 -18.65
CA PRO A 121 7.82 6.26 -18.27
C PRO A 121 7.21 5.16 -19.16
N ALA A 122 8.01 4.14 -19.49
CA ALA A 122 7.51 3.03 -20.32
C ALA A 122 6.30 2.31 -19.67
N ARG A 123 6.28 2.24 -18.34
CA ARG A 123 5.22 1.63 -17.55
C ARG A 123 4.82 2.53 -16.40
N PHE A 124 3.55 2.50 -16.03
CA PHE A 124 3.02 3.25 -14.90
C PHE A 124 3.73 2.91 -13.58
N ALA A 125 4.07 1.64 -13.35
CA ALA A 125 4.82 1.22 -12.16
C ALA A 125 6.21 1.88 -12.06
N ALA A 126 6.87 2.16 -13.19
CA ALA A 126 8.18 2.83 -13.22
C ALA A 126 8.10 4.33 -12.91
N ALA A 127 6.90 4.89 -12.86
CA ALA A 127 6.68 6.27 -12.46
C ALA A 127 6.74 6.46 -10.94
N TRP A 128 6.67 5.37 -10.17
CA TRP A 128 6.70 5.41 -8.71
C TRP A 128 8.07 4.97 -8.21
N VAL A 129 8.70 5.84 -7.44
CA VAL A 129 10.00 5.59 -6.81
C VAL A 129 9.84 5.65 -5.31
N GLU A 130 10.70 4.94 -4.57
CA GLU A 130 10.76 5.03 -3.11
C GLU A 130 11.07 6.47 -2.70
N ASP A 131 10.35 6.98 -1.70
CA ASP A 131 10.65 8.25 -1.06
C ASP A 131 11.56 7.99 0.15
N ASP A 132 12.88 8.14 -0.06
CA ASP A 132 13.90 7.94 0.97
C ASP A 132 13.62 8.78 2.24
N ARG A 133 12.98 9.95 2.11
CA ARG A 133 12.63 10.77 3.28
C ARG A 133 11.45 10.17 4.02
N ALA A 134 10.45 9.64 3.31
CA ALA A 134 9.30 8.99 3.94
C ALA A 134 9.70 7.69 4.66
N THR A 135 10.66 6.94 4.09
CA THR A 135 11.14 5.66 4.65
C THR A 135 12.30 5.79 5.64
N GLU A 136 12.86 6.99 5.80
CA GLU A 136 13.88 7.30 6.80
C GLU A 136 13.43 6.86 8.19
N VAL A 137 14.30 6.10 8.89
CA VAL A 137 13.99 5.55 10.20
C VAL A 137 14.22 6.61 11.28
N VAL A 138 13.18 6.89 12.07
CA VAL A 138 13.20 7.82 13.21
C VAL A 138 12.99 7.03 14.49
N CYS A 139 13.94 7.13 15.43
CA CYS A 139 13.93 6.37 16.68
C CYS A 139 13.73 7.25 17.92
N THR A 140 13.17 6.66 18.99
CA THR A 140 13.24 7.25 20.34
C THR A 140 14.68 7.39 20.81
N ARG A 141 14.97 8.43 21.61
CA ARG A 141 16.29 8.61 22.22
C ARG A 141 16.58 7.66 23.38
N ASP A 142 15.55 7.16 24.04
CA ASP A 142 15.71 6.31 25.22
C ASP A 142 15.69 4.82 24.84
N GLU A 143 16.39 4.02 25.63
CA GLU A 143 16.51 2.57 25.45
C GLU A 143 15.35 1.79 26.13
N PRO A 144 14.94 0.64 25.56
CA PRO A 144 15.31 0.18 24.23
C PRO A 144 14.64 1.04 23.15
N ALA A 145 15.37 1.24 22.04
CA ALA A 145 14.96 2.12 20.97
C ALA A 145 13.72 1.57 20.25
N VAL A 146 12.73 2.45 20.06
CA VAL A 146 11.54 2.21 19.25
C VAL A 146 11.64 3.10 18.03
N CYS A 147 11.71 2.47 16.87
CA CYS A 147 11.92 3.15 15.60
C CYS A 147 10.67 3.01 14.71
N VAL A 148 10.37 4.06 13.94
CA VAL A 148 9.29 4.08 12.94
C VAL A 148 9.82 4.73 11.65
N SER A 149 9.21 4.46 10.49
CA SER A 149 9.47 5.28 9.30
C SER A 149 9.00 6.72 9.54
N ARG A 150 9.65 7.71 8.91
CA ARG A 150 9.34 9.13 9.11
C ARG A 150 7.87 9.46 8.84
N VAL A 151 7.26 8.85 7.82
CA VAL A 151 5.83 9.01 7.51
C VAL A 151 4.93 8.55 8.67
N GLU A 152 5.38 7.56 9.45
CA GLU A 152 4.68 7.02 10.63
C GLU A 152 5.15 7.63 11.96
N SER A 153 5.90 8.73 11.92
CA SER A 153 6.42 9.40 13.14
C SER A 153 5.32 9.76 14.15
N HIS A 154 4.10 9.99 13.68
CA HIS A 154 2.93 10.26 14.51
C HIS A 154 2.51 9.06 15.40
N LEU A 155 2.85 7.83 15.03
CA LEU A 155 2.54 6.61 15.80
C LEU A 155 3.52 6.35 16.95
N LEU A 156 4.67 7.01 16.97
CA LEU A 156 5.79 6.70 17.87
C LEU A 156 5.40 6.78 19.36
N ALA A 157 4.58 7.77 19.73
CA ALA A 157 4.08 7.90 21.11
C ALA A 157 3.21 6.72 21.55
N ARG A 158 2.35 6.21 20.65
CA ARG A 158 1.45 5.08 20.90
C ARG A 158 2.21 3.76 20.97
N LEU A 159 3.17 3.56 20.06
CA LEU A 159 3.93 2.31 19.93
C LEU A 159 4.94 2.10 21.06
N ARG A 160 5.42 3.18 21.69
CA ARG A 160 6.49 3.14 22.69
C ARG A 160 6.22 2.18 23.85
N GLY A 161 5.00 2.18 24.40
CA GLY A 161 4.63 1.30 25.52
C GLY A 161 4.61 -0.17 25.11
N PRO A 162 3.74 -0.58 24.16
CA PRO A 162 3.65 -1.95 23.67
C PRO A 162 4.98 -2.51 23.14
N ALA A 163 5.76 -1.70 22.41
CA ALA A 163 7.05 -2.13 21.86
C ALA A 163 8.08 -2.47 22.96
N ARG A 164 8.16 -1.65 24.01
CA ARG A 164 9.05 -1.94 25.15
C ARG A 164 8.62 -3.18 25.91
N GLN A 165 7.32 -3.35 26.09
CA GLN A 165 6.77 -4.56 26.69
C GLN A 165 7.13 -5.78 25.85
N ALA A 166 6.91 -5.75 24.53
CA ALA A 166 7.28 -6.84 23.62
C ALA A 166 8.77 -7.21 23.72
N LEU A 167 9.66 -6.21 23.70
CA LEU A 167 11.10 -6.44 23.84
C LEU A 167 11.46 -7.11 25.17
N SER A 168 10.88 -6.63 26.27
CA SER A 168 11.11 -7.21 27.59
C SER A 168 10.59 -8.65 27.71
N THR A 169 9.41 -8.93 27.16
CA THR A 169 8.81 -10.28 27.14
C THR A 169 9.66 -11.25 26.33
N LEU A 170 10.13 -10.82 25.16
CA LEU A 170 10.97 -11.64 24.30
C LEU A 170 12.33 -11.93 24.97
N ALA A 171 12.98 -10.90 25.52
CA ALA A 171 14.26 -11.05 26.21
C ALA A 171 14.18 -11.99 27.42
N ALA A 172 13.07 -11.99 28.15
CA ALA A 172 12.88 -12.85 29.32
C ALA A 172 12.71 -14.34 28.96
N LYS A 173 12.13 -14.68 27.80
CA LYS A 173 11.76 -16.06 27.46
C LYS A 173 12.59 -16.70 26.34
N LEU A 174 13.11 -15.91 25.41
CA LEU A 174 13.84 -16.40 24.22
C LEU A 174 15.18 -15.68 24.04
N PRO A 175 16.26 -16.19 24.67
CA PRO A 175 17.62 -15.70 24.45
C PRO A 175 18.22 -16.25 23.12
N PRO A 176 19.01 -15.46 22.36
CA PRO A 176 19.24 -14.03 22.57
C PRO A 176 17.99 -13.21 22.22
N GLY A 177 17.59 -12.32 23.12
CA GLY A 177 16.43 -11.44 22.92
C GLY A 177 16.69 -10.39 21.83
N ALA A 178 15.63 -9.71 21.39
CA ALA A 178 15.77 -8.54 20.52
C ALA A 178 16.22 -7.32 21.33
N ALA A 179 17.13 -6.52 20.78
CA ALA A 179 17.66 -5.31 21.40
C ALA A 179 16.82 -4.07 21.08
N ARG A 180 16.05 -4.10 19.98
CA ARG A 180 15.24 -2.95 19.51
C ARG A 180 13.95 -3.39 18.82
N ALA A 181 12.99 -2.48 18.75
CA ALA A 181 11.75 -2.65 17.98
C ALA A 181 11.72 -1.61 16.86
N GLU A 182 11.51 -2.06 15.63
CA GLU A 182 11.39 -1.22 14.43
C GLU A 182 10.02 -1.48 13.80
N VAL A 183 9.14 -0.50 13.83
CA VAL A 183 7.91 -0.55 13.04
C VAL A 183 8.23 0.00 11.66
N ARG A 184 8.15 -0.88 10.67
CA ARG A 184 8.34 -0.51 9.28
C ARG A 184 7.06 -0.86 8.54
N VAL A 185 6.54 0.09 7.78
CA VAL A 185 5.52 -0.24 6.77
C VAL A 185 6.24 -1.08 5.72
N VAL A 186 5.98 -2.38 5.74
CA VAL A 186 6.53 -3.34 4.77
C VAL A 186 5.36 -3.77 3.90
N SER A 187 5.41 -3.42 2.63
CA SER A 187 4.41 -3.86 1.67
C SER A 187 4.67 -5.31 1.23
N ALA A 188 3.58 -6.02 0.91
CA ALA A 188 3.63 -7.36 0.34
C ALA A 188 4.29 -7.39 -1.06
N GLY A 189 4.41 -6.25 -1.74
CA GLY A 189 5.00 -6.13 -3.08
C GLY A 189 6.52 -5.93 -3.12
N ILE A 190 7.18 -5.63 -1.99
CA ILE A 190 8.62 -5.36 -1.94
C ILE A 190 9.37 -6.67 -1.61
N PRO A 191 10.46 -7.02 -2.34
CA PRO A 191 11.35 -8.10 -1.96
C PRO A 191 11.78 -7.95 -0.51
N GLN A 192 11.29 -8.88 0.31
CA GLN A 192 11.46 -8.81 1.75
C GLN A 192 12.91 -9.15 2.12
N ALA A 193 13.70 -8.14 2.45
CA ALA A 193 15.03 -8.36 3.03
C ALA A 193 14.91 -9.15 4.34
N PRO A 194 15.80 -10.11 4.64
CA PRO A 194 15.74 -10.88 5.88
C PRO A 194 15.62 -9.97 7.11
N GLN A 195 14.72 -10.31 8.03
CA GLN A 195 14.59 -9.54 9.26
C GLN A 195 15.81 -9.78 10.15
N PRO A 196 16.47 -8.74 10.67
CA PRO A 196 17.54 -8.88 11.65
C PRO A 196 17.03 -9.58 12.93
N ALA A 197 17.79 -10.56 13.43
CA ALA A 197 17.41 -11.33 14.62
C ALA A 197 17.32 -10.51 15.91
N ASP A 198 17.93 -9.32 15.94
CA ASP A 198 17.98 -8.39 17.07
C ASP A 198 16.84 -7.35 17.06
N THR A 199 15.97 -7.39 16.06
CA THR A 199 14.96 -6.37 15.80
C THR A 199 13.58 -7.01 15.77
N ILE A 200 12.60 -6.51 16.55
CA ILE A 200 11.18 -6.85 16.34
C ILE A 200 10.65 -5.96 15.22
N GLN A 201 10.12 -6.56 14.15
CA GLN A 201 9.46 -5.81 13.08
C GLN A 201 7.95 -6.00 13.12
N LEU A 202 7.24 -4.88 13.31
CA LEU A 202 5.78 -4.86 13.16
C LEU A 202 5.44 -4.70 11.68
N PHE A 203 4.76 -5.69 11.13
CA PHE A 203 4.17 -5.62 9.79
C PHE A 203 2.90 -4.79 9.86
N VAL A 204 2.85 -3.71 9.07
CA VAL A 204 1.70 -2.81 8.95
C VAL A 204 1.28 -2.82 7.48
N SER A 205 0.07 -3.31 7.23
CA SER A 205 -0.56 -3.21 5.90
C SER A 205 -1.04 -1.77 5.68
N HIS A 206 -1.15 -1.36 4.41
CA HIS A 206 -1.72 -0.05 4.06
C HIS A 206 -3.15 0.15 4.59
N PHE A 207 -3.91 -0.94 4.76
CA PHE A 207 -5.28 -0.89 5.27
C PHE A 207 -5.36 -0.90 6.79
N ASP A 208 -4.23 -1.04 7.49
CA ASP A 208 -4.23 -1.09 8.95
C ASP A 208 -4.25 0.32 9.52
N ASP A 209 -5.31 0.67 10.23
CA ASP A 209 -5.34 1.88 11.04
C ASP A 209 -4.83 1.59 12.45
N LEU A 210 -3.53 1.82 12.66
CA LEU A 210 -2.91 1.66 13.98
C LEU A 210 -3.32 2.74 14.98
N THR A 211 -4.05 3.78 14.55
CA THR A 211 -4.53 4.85 15.44
C THR A 211 -5.77 4.44 16.24
N GLU A 212 -6.42 3.34 15.89
CA GLU A 212 -7.55 2.80 16.66
C GLU A 212 -7.18 1.52 17.43
N GLU A 213 -6.06 0.88 17.09
CA GLU A 213 -5.57 -0.35 17.72
C GLU A 213 -5.27 -0.19 19.21
N THR A 214 -5.70 -1.17 20.02
CA THR A 214 -5.44 -1.20 21.46
C THR A 214 -3.98 -1.57 21.75
N ALA A 215 -3.49 -1.21 22.95
CA ALA A 215 -2.14 -1.59 23.37
C ALA A 215 -1.92 -3.11 23.37
N ASP A 216 -2.93 -3.89 23.76
CA ASP A 216 -2.88 -5.36 23.80
C ASP A 216 -2.84 -5.97 22.41
N ASN A 217 -3.59 -5.43 21.45
CA ASN A 217 -3.52 -5.90 20.06
C ASN A 217 -2.16 -5.57 19.43
N LEU A 218 -1.62 -4.37 19.67
CA LEU A 218 -0.28 -3.99 19.21
C LEU A 218 0.79 -4.92 19.79
N LEU A 219 0.70 -5.24 21.08
CA LEU A 219 1.56 -6.23 21.72
C LEU A 219 1.40 -7.63 21.07
N GLY A 220 0.16 -8.04 20.83
CA GLY A 220 -0.24 -9.20 20.04
C GLY A 220 0.53 -9.33 18.74
N ARG A 221 0.40 -8.30 17.90
CA ARG A 221 1.02 -8.23 16.58
C ARG A 221 2.55 -8.24 16.65
N MET A 222 3.14 -7.55 17.63
CA MET A 222 4.59 -7.49 17.80
C MET A 222 5.18 -8.83 18.26
N LEU A 223 4.48 -9.58 19.11
CA LEU A 223 4.97 -10.84 19.66
C LEU A 223 4.54 -12.07 18.85
N ALA A 224 3.55 -11.94 17.96
CA ALA A 224 3.17 -12.97 17.01
C ALA A 224 4.38 -13.44 16.17
N GLY A 225 4.49 -14.75 15.93
CA GLY A 225 5.66 -15.32 15.27
C GLY A 225 6.95 -15.15 16.08
N ALA A 226 6.79 -15.02 17.41
CA ALA A 226 7.86 -14.79 18.36
C ALA A 226 8.72 -13.53 18.05
N GLY A 227 8.11 -12.41 17.64
CA GLY A 227 8.85 -11.17 17.37
C GLY A 227 9.35 -11.02 15.93
N VAL A 228 8.84 -11.84 15.00
CA VAL A 228 9.23 -11.83 13.59
C VAL A 228 8.01 -11.52 12.74
N ARG A 229 8.14 -10.64 11.75
CA ARG A 229 7.06 -10.30 10.83
C ARG A 229 6.57 -11.53 10.04
N PRO A 230 5.33 -11.53 9.52
CA PRO A 230 4.84 -12.62 8.70
C PRO A 230 5.64 -12.78 7.41
N CYS A 231 5.90 -14.03 7.04
CA CYS A 231 6.51 -14.42 5.78
C CYS A 231 5.45 -14.49 4.69
N VAL A 232 5.59 -13.66 3.65
CA VAL A 232 4.59 -13.54 2.56
C VAL A 232 4.36 -14.87 1.85
N ASN A 233 5.41 -15.67 1.64
CA ASN A 233 5.32 -17.00 1.05
C ASN A 233 4.55 -18.03 1.91
N GLN A 234 4.29 -17.74 3.19
CA GLN A 234 3.59 -18.63 4.12
C GLN A 234 2.14 -18.20 4.38
N LEU A 235 1.80 -16.94 4.10
CA LEU A 235 0.45 -16.40 4.31
C LEU A 235 -0.62 -17.07 3.43
N GLY A 236 -0.22 -17.85 2.42
CA GLY A 236 -1.14 -18.37 1.39
C GLY A 236 -1.57 -17.29 0.39
N PHE A 237 -0.96 -16.11 0.49
CA PHE A 237 -1.33 -14.93 -0.27
C PHE A 237 -0.44 -14.75 -1.51
N ASP A 238 -1.06 -14.61 -2.68
CA ASP A 238 -0.38 -14.23 -3.92
C ASP A 238 -0.68 -12.76 -4.25
N PRO A 239 0.28 -11.81 -4.03
CA PRO A 239 0.13 -10.38 -4.36
C PRO A 239 -0.29 -10.10 -5.79
N THR A 240 -0.10 -11.05 -6.71
CA THR A 240 -0.54 -10.90 -8.11
C THR A 240 -2.01 -11.27 -8.32
N ARG A 241 -2.62 -12.05 -7.41
CA ARG A 241 -4.02 -12.51 -7.51
C ARG A 241 -5.03 -11.69 -6.69
N PHE A 242 -4.62 -10.75 -5.83
CA PHE A 242 -5.57 -9.86 -5.11
C PHE A 242 -6.52 -9.08 -6.04
N ILE A 243 -6.18 -8.98 -7.33
CA ILE A 243 -6.95 -8.24 -8.33
C ILE A 243 -8.03 -9.12 -8.98
N GLU A 244 -7.96 -10.44 -8.85
CA GLU A 244 -8.82 -11.40 -9.55
C GLU A 244 -9.45 -12.41 -8.57
N GLY A 245 -10.60 -12.03 -8.01
CA GLY A 245 -11.43 -12.92 -7.19
C GLY A 245 -11.30 -12.70 -5.68
N PRO A 246 -12.03 -13.49 -4.86
CA PRO A 246 -11.85 -13.44 -3.42
C PRO A 246 -10.39 -13.79 -3.08
N PRO A 247 -9.81 -13.17 -2.03
CA PRO A 247 -8.47 -13.53 -1.59
C PRO A 247 -8.34 -15.04 -1.40
N PRO A 248 -7.18 -15.63 -1.75
CA PRO A 248 -6.92 -17.01 -1.36
C PRO A 248 -7.11 -17.15 0.16
N GLU A 249 -7.68 -18.27 0.59
CA GLU A 249 -7.87 -18.53 2.02
C GLU A 249 -6.52 -18.41 2.74
N PRO A 250 -6.43 -17.59 3.81
CA PRO A 250 -5.20 -17.43 4.54
C PRO A 250 -4.77 -18.79 5.10
N ASN A 251 -3.46 -19.01 5.19
CA ASN A 251 -2.94 -20.22 5.82
C ASN A 251 -3.23 -20.19 7.34
N HIS A 252 -4.40 -20.70 7.74
CA HIS A 252 -4.87 -20.66 9.12
C HIS A 252 -3.91 -21.39 10.08
N ARG A 253 -3.23 -22.46 9.63
CA ARG A 253 -2.22 -23.17 10.43
C ARG A 253 -0.99 -22.30 10.70
N TYR A 254 -0.54 -21.56 9.68
CA TYR A 254 0.57 -20.62 9.81
C TYR A 254 0.23 -19.48 10.79
N LEU A 255 -0.94 -18.85 10.63
CA LEU A 255 -1.40 -17.80 11.52
C LEU A 255 -1.57 -18.32 12.96
N ALA A 256 -2.13 -19.52 13.11
CA ALA A 256 -2.31 -20.16 14.40
C ALA A 256 -0.98 -20.42 15.12
N ALA A 257 0.03 -20.92 14.43
CA ALA A 257 1.36 -21.13 15.01
C ALA A 257 1.97 -19.82 15.53
N ARG A 258 1.80 -18.72 14.76
CA ARG A 258 2.28 -17.39 15.17
C ARG A 258 1.57 -16.88 16.41
N GLN A 259 0.26 -17.10 16.52
CA GLN A 259 -0.54 -16.71 17.69
C GLN A 259 -0.29 -17.62 18.91
N ALA A 260 -0.02 -18.92 18.69
CA ALA A 260 0.38 -19.82 19.76
C ALA A 260 1.73 -19.40 20.38
N ALA A 261 2.69 -18.97 19.54
CA ALA A 261 3.94 -18.39 20.02
C ALA A 261 3.72 -17.12 20.87
N TYR A 262 2.80 -16.23 20.46
CA TYR A 262 2.37 -15.10 21.29
C TYR A 262 1.84 -15.58 22.64
N GLY A 263 0.87 -16.50 22.63
CA GLY A 263 0.20 -16.97 23.85
C GLY A 263 1.18 -17.60 24.85
N TRP A 264 2.15 -18.36 24.33
CA TRP A 264 3.25 -18.90 25.13
C TRP A 264 4.14 -17.80 25.72
N LEU A 265 4.47 -16.77 24.94
CA LEU A 265 5.30 -15.65 25.39
C LEU A 265 4.63 -14.84 26.50
N VAL A 266 3.34 -14.56 26.41
CA VAL A 266 2.62 -13.81 27.44
C VAL A 266 2.06 -14.68 28.58
N GLY A 267 2.12 -16.00 28.45
CA GLY A 267 1.61 -16.93 29.47
C GLY A 267 0.09 -17.06 29.50
N GLY A 268 -0.59 -16.83 28.38
CA GLY A 268 -2.05 -16.75 28.33
C GLY A 268 -2.62 -16.93 26.92
N ARG A 269 -3.94 -16.74 26.79
CA ARG A 269 -4.60 -16.80 25.48
C ARG A 269 -4.29 -15.53 24.68
N PRO A 270 -4.02 -15.63 23.36
CA PRO A 270 -3.93 -14.44 22.51
C PRO A 270 -5.15 -13.53 22.64
N PRO A 271 -4.99 -12.20 22.54
CA PRO A 271 -6.15 -11.33 22.36
C PRO A 271 -6.95 -11.84 21.16
N GLN A 272 -8.28 -11.71 21.21
CA GLN A 272 -9.16 -12.11 20.11
C GLN A 272 -8.90 -11.21 18.90
N THR A 273 -7.85 -11.50 18.15
CA THR A 273 -7.57 -10.88 16.84
C THR A 273 -8.20 -11.65 15.70
N LEU A 274 -8.73 -12.84 16.00
CA LEU A 274 -9.40 -13.74 15.06
C LEU A 274 -10.82 -13.91 15.60
N ASP A 275 -11.81 -13.75 14.72
CA ASP A 275 -13.22 -13.96 15.09
C ASP A 275 -13.40 -15.37 15.68
N ASP A 276 -14.36 -15.54 16.60
CA ASP A 276 -14.63 -16.84 17.24
C ASP A 276 -15.05 -17.95 16.23
N GLY A 277 -15.29 -17.59 14.97
CA GLY A 277 -15.50 -18.51 13.84
C GLY A 277 -14.28 -18.78 12.95
N ASP A 278 -13.11 -18.18 13.24
CA ASP A 278 -11.90 -18.38 12.46
C ASP A 278 -11.27 -19.76 12.75
N PRO A 279 -11.08 -20.62 11.72
CA PRO A 279 -10.39 -21.90 11.88
C PRO A 279 -9.03 -21.81 12.59
N ALA A 280 -8.32 -20.69 12.47
CA ALA A 280 -7.04 -20.46 13.13
C ALA A 280 -7.15 -20.38 14.67
N ALA A 281 -8.30 -20.01 15.23
CA ALA A 281 -8.50 -19.97 16.68
C ALA A 281 -8.42 -21.38 17.31
N ALA A 282 -9.03 -22.38 16.66
CA ALA A 282 -8.98 -23.78 17.11
C ALA A 282 -7.54 -24.31 17.08
N PHE A 283 -6.84 -24.16 15.95
CA PHE A 283 -5.44 -24.57 15.82
C PHE A 283 -4.52 -23.86 16.82
N THR A 284 -4.80 -22.59 17.14
CA THR A 284 -4.03 -21.83 18.14
C THR A 284 -4.16 -22.46 19.52
N GLY A 285 -5.39 -22.80 19.93
CA GLY A 285 -5.65 -23.45 21.21
C GLY A 285 -4.97 -24.82 21.32
N GLU A 286 -5.06 -25.63 20.27
CA GLU A 286 -4.41 -26.95 20.21
C GLU A 286 -2.89 -26.85 20.29
N ALA A 287 -2.26 -25.96 19.51
CA ALA A 287 -0.82 -25.78 19.52
C ALA A 287 -0.31 -25.24 20.87
N LEU A 288 -1.04 -24.32 21.50
CA LEU A 288 -0.68 -23.79 22.80
C LEU A 288 -0.79 -24.87 23.89
N ALA A 289 -1.84 -25.70 23.85
CA ALA A 289 -1.99 -26.83 24.76
C ALA A 289 -0.88 -27.87 24.57
N ALA A 290 -0.54 -28.20 23.33
CA ALA A 290 0.54 -29.12 23.00
C ALA A 290 1.90 -28.60 23.48
N LEU A 291 2.18 -27.30 23.34
CA LEU A 291 3.38 -26.67 23.89
C LEU A 291 3.41 -26.80 25.42
N TYR A 292 2.35 -26.38 26.12
CA TYR A 292 2.35 -26.39 27.58
C TYR A 292 2.40 -27.80 28.21
N ALA A 293 2.11 -28.85 27.45
CA ALA A 293 2.27 -30.24 27.90
C ALA A 293 3.75 -30.68 27.97
N LEU A 294 4.67 -29.94 27.36
CA LEU A 294 6.10 -30.28 27.30
C LEU A 294 6.89 -29.70 28.48
N PRO A 295 8.10 -30.22 28.77
CA PRO A 295 9.06 -29.56 29.64
C PRO A 295 9.40 -28.13 29.18
N ALA A 296 9.70 -27.24 30.12
CA ALA A 296 9.89 -25.80 29.84
C ALA A 296 11.07 -25.50 28.90
N ASP A 297 12.11 -26.32 28.93
CA ASP A 297 13.25 -26.26 28.01
C ASP A 297 12.85 -26.68 26.58
N GLU A 298 12.03 -27.71 26.44
CA GLU A 298 11.52 -28.15 25.14
C GLU A 298 10.53 -27.13 24.55
N GLN A 299 9.66 -26.56 25.37
CA GLN A 299 8.79 -25.43 24.98
C GLN A 299 9.61 -24.29 24.38
N ARG A 300 10.66 -23.87 25.10
CA ARG A 300 11.55 -22.80 24.66
C ARG A 300 12.27 -23.17 23.36
N ALA A 301 12.75 -24.41 23.23
CA ALA A 301 13.44 -24.89 22.04
C ALA A 301 12.52 -24.86 20.80
N ARG A 302 11.26 -25.27 20.93
CA ARG A 302 10.28 -25.26 19.82
C ARG A 302 9.92 -23.84 19.38
N VAL A 303 9.69 -22.93 20.31
CA VAL A 303 9.40 -21.52 19.97
C VAL A 303 10.64 -20.84 19.38
N ALA A 304 11.85 -21.17 19.85
CA ALA A 304 13.09 -20.69 19.23
C ALA A 304 13.27 -21.22 17.80
N ALA A 305 12.93 -22.49 17.55
CA ALA A 305 12.95 -23.08 16.20
C ALA A 305 11.94 -22.39 15.26
N LEU A 306 10.73 -22.08 15.75
CA LEU A 306 9.77 -21.26 15.01
C LEU A 306 10.36 -19.89 14.68
N ARG A 307 10.94 -19.17 15.65
CA ARG A 307 11.56 -17.85 15.42
C ARG A 307 12.66 -17.92 14.36
N ALA A 308 13.52 -18.93 14.41
CA ALA A 308 14.59 -19.13 13.42
C ALA A 308 14.04 -19.40 12.01
N ALA A 309 12.96 -20.18 11.91
CA ALA A 309 12.28 -20.45 10.65
C ALA A 309 11.59 -19.20 10.09
N GLU A 310 10.97 -18.37 10.94
CA GLU A 310 10.39 -17.08 10.55
C GLU A 310 11.45 -16.10 10.05
N LEU A 311 12.60 -15.96 10.73
CA LEU A 311 13.66 -15.01 10.35
C LEU A 311 14.21 -15.26 8.94
N THR A 312 14.17 -16.51 8.49
CA THR A 312 14.67 -16.94 7.17
C THR A 312 13.54 -17.21 6.16
N CYS A 313 12.28 -17.07 6.57
CA CYS A 313 11.11 -17.51 5.81
C CYS A 313 11.26 -18.90 5.18
N ALA A 314 11.87 -19.83 5.93
CA ALA A 314 12.12 -21.20 5.49
C ALA A 314 10.81 -21.91 5.10
N ARG A 315 10.86 -22.87 4.18
CA ARG A 315 9.69 -23.71 3.87
C ARG A 315 9.33 -24.62 5.05
N GLY A 316 8.09 -25.09 5.09
CA GLY A 316 7.59 -26.03 6.11
C GLY A 316 6.51 -25.43 7.01
N ASP A 317 5.70 -26.31 7.62
CA ASP A 317 4.60 -25.92 8.49
C ASP A 317 5.11 -25.45 9.86
N ARG A 318 4.71 -24.24 10.26
CA ARG A 318 5.08 -23.67 11.56
C ARG A 318 4.32 -24.28 12.72
N LEU A 319 3.13 -24.82 12.47
CA LEU A 319 2.36 -25.49 13.50
C LEU A 319 3.06 -26.78 13.93
N ASP A 320 3.62 -27.52 12.96
CA ASP A 320 4.37 -28.75 13.21
C ASP A 320 5.64 -28.51 14.02
N LEU A 321 6.30 -27.35 13.87
CA LEU A 321 7.44 -26.97 14.71
C LEU A 321 7.06 -26.83 16.20
N LEU A 322 5.83 -26.41 16.49
CA LEU A 322 5.34 -26.25 17.86
C LEU A 322 4.76 -27.55 18.42
N THR A 323 4.02 -28.31 17.61
CA THR A 323 3.33 -29.53 18.05
C THR A 323 4.19 -30.79 17.95
N GLY A 324 5.29 -30.74 17.18
CA GLY A 324 6.24 -31.84 17.01
C GLY A 324 6.01 -32.66 15.75
N GLY A 325 4.92 -32.41 15.02
CA GLY A 325 4.52 -33.09 13.79
C GLY A 325 4.29 -34.60 13.96
N THR A 326 3.20 -35.12 13.43
CA THR A 326 3.17 -36.57 13.09
C THR A 326 3.94 -36.72 11.78
N ARG A 327 5.16 -37.25 11.83
CA ARG A 327 5.85 -37.70 10.61
C ARG A 327 5.04 -38.78 9.91
#